data_AF-A0A392TJZ8-F1
#
_entry.id   AF-A0A392TJZ8-F1
#
_cell.length_a   1.000
_cell.length_b   1.000
_cell.length_c   1.000
_cell.angle_alpha   90.00
_cell.angle_beta   90.00
_cell.angle_gamma   90.00
#
_symmetry.space_group_name_H-M   'P 1'
#
loop_
_entity.id
_entity.type
_entity.pdbx_description
1 polymer ?
#
loop_
_entity_poly.entity_id
_entity_poly.type
_entity_poly.pdbx_seq_one_letter_code
_entity_poly.pdbx_strand_id
1 'polypeptide(L)'
;TTLAGLFAVSSTIHLKMKYYTNNGQVATINGDIAAARRCFEAATKNLNTVTTPKKKKAEQPTPVVNSVGSSNPVDLDARLTKKEHEEEK
;
A
#
# COMPACT_ATOMS: atom_id res chain seq x y z
N THR A 1 -4.29 12.86 13.26
CA THR A 1 -4.84 12.62 11.91
C THR A 1 -5.25 11.16 11.78
N THR A 2 -6.49 10.87 11.40
CA THR A 2 -6.98 9.49 11.18
C THR A 2 -6.80 9.10 9.72
N LEU A 3 -6.70 7.80 9.42
CA LEU A 3 -6.52 7.28 8.07
C LEU A 3 -7.63 7.72 7.10
N ALA A 4 -8.87 7.84 7.60
CA ALA A 4 -10.00 8.37 6.87
C ALA A 4 -9.82 9.86 6.49
N GLY A 5 -9.20 10.66 7.37
CA GLY A 5 -8.86 12.05 7.08
C GLY A 5 -7.71 12.23 6.07
N LEU A 6 -6.96 11.17 5.76
CA LEU A 6 -5.87 11.17 4.78
C LEU A 6 -6.31 10.63 3.40
N PHE A 7 -7.61 10.32 3.23
CA PHE A 7 -8.18 9.70 2.03
C PHE A 7 -7.37 8.47 1.57
N ALA A 8 -7.02 7.62 2.52
CA ALA A 8 -6.15 6.50 2.23
C ALA A 8 -6.87 5.40 1.43
N VAL A 9 -6.13 4.78 0.51
CA VAL A 9 -6.58 3.65 -0.30
C VAL A 9 -5.67 2.47 -0.01
N SER A 10 -6.25 1.40 0.53
CA SER A 10 -5.55 0.15 0.84
C SER A 10 -5.78 -0.91 -0.23
N SER A 11 -4.73 -1.67 -0.55
CA SER A 11 -4.78 -2.88 -1.36
C SER A 11 -4.33 -4.07 -0.53
N THR A 12 -5.20 -5.05 -0.37
CA THR A 12 -4.91 -6.30 0.36
C THR A 12 -4.02 -7.24 -0.45
N ILE A 13 -4.22 -7.29 -1.78
CA ILE A 13 -3.43 -8.14 -2.70
C ILE A 13 -1.96 -7.74 -2.69
N HIS A 14 -1.68 -6.43 -2.77
CA HIS A 14 -0.31 -5.92 -2.80
C HIS A 14 0.24 -5.62 -1.40
N LEU A 15 -0.57 -5.79 -0.36
CA LEU A 15 -0.28 -5.39 1.02
C LEU A 15 0.29 -3.96 1.07
N LYS A 16 -0.40 -3.00 0.44
CA LYS A 16 0.08 -1.63 0.25
C LYS A 16 -1.03 -0.63 0.55
N MET A 17 -0.68 0.51 1.12
CA MET A 17 -1.61 1.62 1.36
C MET A 17 -1.05 2.93 0.83
N LYS A 18 -1.81 3.64 0.02
CA LYS A 18 -1.51 4.99 -0.44
C LYS A 18 -2.34 6.00 0.36
N TYR A 19 -1.77 7.15 0.68
CA TYR A 19 -2.48 8.22 1.38
C TYR A 19 -1.89 9.58 1.03
N TYR A 20 -2.68 10.64 1.15
CA TYR A 20 -2.19 12.01 0.98
C TYR A 20 -1.56 12.50 2.27
N THR A 21 -0.37 13.07 2.17
CA THR A 21 0.27 13.78 3.28
C THR A 21 -0.37 15.16 3.47
N ASN A 22 -0.11 15.81 4.60
CA ASN A 22 -0.56 17.18 4.85
C ASN A 22 -0.05 18.18 3.79
N ASN A 23 1.00 17.83 3.06
CA ASN A 23 1.62 18.65 2.01
C ASN A 23 1.04 18.35 0.62
N GLY A 24 -0.03 17.54 0.53
CA GLY A 24 -0.66 17.14 -0.73
C GLY A 24 0.09 16.05 -1.52
N GLN A 25 1.24 15.57 -1.03
CA GLN A 25 2.00 14.50 -1.70
C GLN A 25 1.41 13.12 -1.39
N VAL A 26 1.46 12.21 -2.35
CA VAL A 26 1.06 10.81 -2.14
C VAL A 26 2.20 10.03 -1.49
N ALA A 27 1.97 9.54 -0.28
CA ALA A 27 2.86 8.62 0.40
C ALA A 27 2.34 7.19 0.31
N THR A 28 3.25 6.21 0.45
CA THR A 28 2.93 4.78 0.38
C THR A 28 3.52 4.05 1.59
N ILE A 29 2.70 3.25 2.26
CA ILE A 29 3.13 2.25 3.24
C ILE A 29 3.06 0.88 2.58
N ASN A 30 4.17 0.13 2.64
CA ASN A 30 4.23 -1.27 2.21
C ASN A 30 4.17 -2.15 3.46
N GLY A 31 3.38 -3.22 3.43
CA GLY A 31 3.41 -4.22 4.47
C GLY A 31 4.48 -5.29 4.22
N ASP A 32 4.79 -6.02 5.28
CA ASP A 32 5.76 -7.12 5.25
C ASP A 32 5.07 -8.41 4.79
N ILE A 33 5.27 -8.75 3.51
CA ILE A 33 4.70 -9.96 2.90
C ILE A 33 5.22 -11.22 3.61
N ALA A 34 6.48 -11.23 4.07
CA ALA A 34 7.04 -12.38 4.76
C ALA A 34 6.44 -12.56 6.16
N ALA A 35 6.12 -11.46 6.86
CA ALA A 35 5.34 -11.52 8.08
C ALA A 35 3.90 -11.97 7.84
N ALA A 36 3.23 -11.43 6.81
CA ALA A 36 1.87 -11.82 6.47
C ALA A 36 1.75 -13.32 6.15
N ARG A 37 2.74 -13.86 5.42
CA ARG A 37 2.80 -15.31 5.15
C ARG A 37 2.95 -16.13 6.44
N ARG A 38 3.83 -15.71 7.36
CA ARG A 38 3.97 -16.37 8.68
C ARG A 38 2.67 -16.32 9.49
N CYS A 39 1.94 -15.21 9.44
CA CYS A 39 0.62 -15.10 10.08
C CYS A 39 -0.37 -16.10 9.46
N PHE A 40 -0.40 -16.21 8.13
CA PHE A 40 -1.26 -17.18 7.45
C PHE A 40 -0.90 -18.62 7.84
N GLU A 41 0.37 -19.00 7.81
CA GLU A 41 0.84 -20.33 8.21
C GLU A 41 0.55 -20.66 9.68
N ALA A 42 0.60 -19.67 10.57
CA ALA A 42 0.25 -19.85 11.99
C ALA A 42 -1.27 -20.06 12.15
N ALA A 43 -2.07 -19.27 11.44
CA ALA A 43 -3.52 -19.36 11.47
C ALA A 43 -4.03 -20.71 10.94
N THR A 44 -3.45 -21.23 9.85
CA THR A 44 -3.82 -22.56 9.32
C THR A 44 -3.46 -23.70 10.26
N LYS A 45 -2.52 -23.47 11.19
CA LYS A 45 -2.13 -24.39 12.26
C LYS A 45 -2.89 -24.13 13.58
N ASN A 46 -3.88 -23.23 13.59
CA ASN A 46 -4.62 -22.80 14.77
C ASN A 46 -3.71 -22.32 15.91
N LEU A 47 -2.58 -21.70 15.56
CA LEU A 47 -1.68 -21.10 16.54
C LEU A 47 -2.17 -19.70 16.89
N ASN A 48 -2.19 -19.38 18.19
CA ASN A 48 -2.60 -18.07 18.69
C ASN A 48 -1.47 -17.02 18.61
N THR A 49 -0.26 -17.44 18.24
CA THR A 49 0.92 -16.57 18.20
C THR A 49 1.77 -16.84 16.96
N VAL A 50 2.33 -15.78 16.37
CA VAL A 50 3.27 -15.85 15.26
C VAL A 50 4.67 -15.64 15.79
N THR A 51 5.58 -16.56 15.51
CA THR A 51 6.98 -16.39 15.90
C THR A 51 7.66 -15.35 15.01
N THR A 52 8.25 -14.35 15.64
CA THR A 52 9.09 -13.37 14.96
C THR A 52 10.55 -13.71 15.17
N PRO A 53 11.40 -13.70 14.11
CA PRO A 53 12.84 -13.79 14.29
C PRO A 53 13.30 -12.73 15.30
N LYS A 54 13.99 -13.16 16.34
CA LYS A 54 14.51 -12.28 17.38
C LYS A 54 15.57 -11.39 16.75
N LYS A 55 15.24 -10.11 16.48
CA LYS A 55 16.24 -9.13 16.06
C LYS A 55 17.30 -9.06 17.17
N LYS A 56 18.56 -9.38 16.86
CA LYS A 56 19.69 -8.86 17.65
C LYS A 56 19.54 -7.33 17.62
N LYS A 57 19.63 -6.65 18.78
CA LYS A 57 19.51 -5.19 18.87
C LYS A 57 20.50 -4.53 17.91
N ALA A 58 20.04 -4.18 16.73
CA ALA A 58 20.58 -3.10 15.94
C ALA A 58 19.59 -1.96 16.11
N GLU A 59 20.11 -0.86 16.64
CA GLU A 59 19.49 0.45 16.78
C GLU A 59 18.49 0.71 15.65
N GLN A 60 17.25 1.10 16.02
CA GLN A 60 16.24 1.47 15.03
C GLN A 60 16.82 2.50 14.07
N PRO A 61 16.87 2.26 12.75
CA PRO A 61 16.67 3.36 11.85
C PRO A 61 15.19 3.74 12.01
N THR A 62 14.94 5.03 12.22
CA THR A 62 13.63 5.64 11.97
C THR A 62 13.07 5.14 10.64
N PRO A 63 11.74 5.14 10.43
CA PRO A 63 11.19 4.82 9.11
C PRO A 63 11.70 5.87 8.12
N VAL A 64 12.82 5.57 7.46
CA VAL A 64 13.37 6.35 6.37
C VAL A 64 12.34 6.21 5.26
N VAL A 65 11.59 7.29 5.05
CA VAL A 65 10.73 7.49 3.90
C VAL A 65 11.66 7.56 2.70
N ASN A 66 11.98 6.40 2.11
CA ASN A 66 12.70 6.33 0.86
C ASN A 66 11.77 6.86 -0.24
N SER A 67 11.91 8.16 -0.55
CA SER A 67 11.39 8.74 -1.79
C SER A 67 12.22 8.18 -2.95
N VAL A 68 11.83 7.02 -3.47
CA VAL A 68 12.41 6.48 -4.69
C VAL A 68 11.74 7.19 -5.87
N GLY A 69 12.47 8.11 -6.47
CA GLY A 69 12.10 8.78 -7.71
C GLY A 69 12.18 7.84 -8.91
N SER A 70 11.28 8.10 -9.86
CA SER A 70 11.20 7.59 -11.22
C SER A 70 11.01 6.08 -11.40
N SER A 71 9.74 5.67 -11.46
CA SER A 71 9.33 4.67 -12.45
C SER A 71 8.18 5.28 -13.22
N ASN A 72 8.31 5.26 -14.54
CA ASN A 72 7.53 5.98 -15.55
C ASN A 72 6.04 6.15 -15.22
N PRO A 73 5.42 7.31 -15.55
CA PRO A 73 3.98 7.47 -15.41
C PRO A 73 3.29 6.49 -16.37
N VAL A 74 2.80 5.38 -15.82
CA VAL A 74 1.73 4.63 -16.48
C VAL A 74 0.51 5.54 -16.38
N ASP A 75 0.12 6.11 -17.51
CA ASP A 75 -1.13 6.82 -17.66
C ASP A 75 -2.28 5.84 -17.36
N LEU A 76 -2.90 6.01 -16.20
CA LEU A 76 -4.01 5.20 -15.74
C LEU A 76 -5.36 5.87 -16.05
N ASP A 77 -5.37 6.98 -16.79
CA ASP A 77 -6.60 7.71 -17.11
C ASP A 77 -7.19 7.27 -18.46
N ALA A 78 -7.74 6.05 -18.49
CA ALA A 78 -8.48 5.56 -19.65
C ALA A 78 -9.95 6.05 -19.69
N ARG A 79 -10.32 7.13 -18.98
CA ARG A 79 -11.73 7.48 -18.72
C ARG A 79 -12.26 8.76 -19.35
N LEU A 80 -11.69 9.26 -20.45
CA LEU A 80 -12.33 10.32 -21.24
C LEU A 80 -12.38 10.12 -22.77
N THR A 81 -12.41 8.86 -23.24
CA THR A 81 -12.84 8.56 -24.63
C THR A 81 -14.20 7.88 -24.66
N LYS A 82 -15.23 8.57 -24.19
CA LYS A 82 -16.60 8.34 -24.67
C LYS A 82 -16.93 9.48 -25.64
N LYS A 83 -16.67 9.28 -26.93
CA LYS A 83 -17.36 10.05 -27.96
C LYS A 83 -18.84 9.68 -27.84
N GLU A 84 -19.66 10.69 -27.60
CA GLU A 84 -21.11 10.60 -27.69
C GLU A 84 -21.47 10.10 -29.10
N HIS A 85 -22.33 9.09 -29.16
CA HIS A 85 -22.86 8.54 -30.40
C HIS A 85 -24.00 9.44 -30.84
N GLU A 86 -23.82 10.14 -31.96
CA GLU A 86 -24.87 10.93 -32.61
C GLU A 86 -25.95 9.98 -33.12
N GLU A 87 -27.19 10.21 -32.71
CA GLU A 87 -28.39 9.49 -33.13
C GLU A 87 -28.77 9.95 -34.55
N GLU A 88 -28.88 9.00 -35.48
CA GLU A 88 -29.34 9.19 -36.84
C GLU A 88 -30.82 9.60 -36.87
N LYS A 89 -31.15 10.60 -37.69
CA LYS A 89 -32.54 10.91 -38.06
C LYS A 89 -32.67 11.09 -39.57
#